data_AF-A0A1H9MAS2-F1
#
_entry.id   AF-A0A1H9MAS2-F1
#
_cell.length_a   1.000
_cell.length_b   1.000
_cell.length_c   1.000
_cell.angle_alpha   90.00
_cell.angle_beta   90.00
_cell.angle_gamma   90.00
#
_symmetry.space_group_name_H-M   'P 1'
#
loop_
_entity.id
_entity.type
_entity.pdbx_description
1 polymer ?
#
loop_
_entity_poly.entity_id
_entity_poly.type
_entity_poly.pdbx_seq_one_letter_code
_entity_poly.pdbx_strand_id
1 'polypeptide(L)'
;MTAPKATGHSTTNGELNWLLNELVDRVASIRKAVVLSGDGLPTGVSKDLSREDGEHLAAVASGFHSLAKGVGRHFEAGSVRQTVVELDDAFLFVTAAGDGSCLAVLSDADSDVGQVAYEMTLLVKRVGVHLGTAPRTDLPAGG
;
A
#
# COMPACT_ATOMS: atom_id res chain seq x y z
N MET A 1 -16.18 20.17 -31.45
CA MET A 1 -14.83 20.37 -30.90
C MET A 1 -14.89 19.97 -29.43
N THR A 2 -14.59 18.72 -29.12
CA THR A 2 -14.72 18.13 -27.77
C THR A 2 -13.50 18.48 -26.93
N ALA A 3 -13.73 19.04 -25.75
CA ALA A 3 -12.70 19.32 -24.74
C ALA A 3 -12.08 18.01 -24.20
N PRO A 4 -10.81 18.00 -23.78
CA PRO A 4 -10.20 16.84 -23.17
C PRO A 4 -10.70 16.66 -21.73
N LYS A 5 -11.18 15.45 -21.39
CA LYS A 5 -11.45 15.03 -20.02
C LYS A 5 -10.11 14.86 -19.29
N ALA A 6 -9.81 15.74 -18.34
CA ALA A 6 -8.67 15.59 -17.44
C ALA A 6 -8.91 14.39 -16.49
N THR A 7 -7.95 13.47 -16.49
CA THR A 7 -7.88 12.27 -15.66
C THR A 7 -7.58 12.63 -14.20
N GLY A 8 -8.53 12.41 -13.28
CA GLY A 8 -8.36 12.63 -11.84
C GLY A 8 -7.39 11.68 -11.11
N HIS A 9 -6.43 11.07 -11.80
CA HIS A 9 -5.48 10.09 -11.24
C HIS A 9 -4.12 10.70 -10.82
N SER A 10 -3.72 11.84 -11.40
CA SER A 10 -2.38 12.40 -11.16
C SER A 10 -2.22 13.04 -9.78
N THR A 11 -3.29 13.63 -9.22
CA THR A 11 -3.24 14.32 -7.92
C THR A 11 -3.17 13.32 -6.76
N THR A 12 -4.01 12.27 -6.79
CA THR A 12 -4.05 11.25 -5.73
C THR A 12 -2.75 10.45 -5.65
N ASN A 13 -2.16 10.08 -6.79
CA ASN A 13 -0.86 9.41 -6.81
C ASN A 13 0.27 10.32 -6.29
N GLY A 14 0.25 11.61 -6.64
CA GLY A 14 1.23 12.58 -6.13
C GLY A 14 1.16 12.74 -4.61
N GLU A 15 -0.05 12.78 -4.05
CA GLU A 15 -0.29 12.85 -2.61
C GLU A 15 0.13 11.58 -1.87
N LEU A 16 -0.15 10.40 -2.42
CA LEU A 16 0.32 9.12 -1.87
C LEU A 16 1.84 9.01 -1.90
N ASN A 17 2.49 9.43 -2.99
CA ASN A 17 3.95 9.46 -3.08
C ASN A 17 4.56 10.36 -2.00
N TRP A 18 3.96 11.53 -1.78
CA TRP A 18 4.41 12.44 -0.73
C TRP A 18 4.28 11.82 0.67
N LEU A 19 3.14 11.21 0.98
CA LEU A 19 2.93 10.52 2.26
C LEU A 19 3.92 9.36 2.48
N LEU A 20 4.27 8.62 1.43
CA LEU A 20 5.27 7.56 1.47
C LEU A 20 6.67 8.11 1.69
N ASN A 21 7.01 9.24 1.06
CA ASN A 21 8.29 9.91 1.28
C ASN A 21 8.43 10.35 2.74
N GLU A 22 7.38 10.91 3.33
CA GLU A 22 7.39 11.27 4.76
C GLU A 22 7.63 10.06 5.67
N LEU A 23 7.08 8.89 5.33
CA LEU A 23 7.32 7.67 6.09
C LEU A 23 8.80 7.27 6.05
N VAL A 24 9.38 7.23 4.84
CA VAL A 24 10.80 6.90 4.63
C VAL A 24 11.71 7.91 5.32
N ASP A 25 11.36 9.20 5.30
CA ASP A 25 12.14 10.25 5.97
C ASP A 25 12.05 10.19 7.50
N ARG A 26 10.93 9.73 8.03
CA ARG A 26 10.70 9.65 9.48
C ARG A 26 11.35 8.43 10.11
N VAL A 27 11.44 7.32 9.38
CA VAL A 27 12.03 6.07 9.85
C VAL A 27 13.20 5.72 8.94
N ALA A 28 14.39 6.13 9.37
CA ALA A 28 15.61 6.02 8.56
C ALA A 28 15.95 4.58 8.11
N SER A 29 15.48 3.57 8.86
CA SER A 29 15.70 2.17 8.52
C SER A 29 14.71 1.61 7.48
N ILE A 30 13.71 2.40 7.05
CA ILE A 30 12.84 2.05 5.93
C ILE A 30 13.57 2.38 4.63
N ARG A 31 13.76 1.37 3.78
CA ARG A 31 14.41 1.51 2.48
C ARG A 31 13.45 1.93 1.38
N LYS A 32 12.28 1.29 1.33
CA LYS A 32 11.29 1.41 0.24
C LYS A 32 9.88 1.26 0.78
N ALA A 33 8.93 1.99 0.21
CA ALA A 33 7.52 1.82 0.52
C ALA A 33 6.65 1.96 -0.75
N VAL A 34 5.57 1.17 -0.81
CA VAL A 34 4.61 1.15 -1.92
C VAL A 34 3.20 1.03 -1.36
N VAL A 35 2.28 1.85 -1.87
CA VAL A 35 0.84 1.57 -1.78
C VAL A 35 0.43 0.91 -3.10
N LEU A 36 -0.34 -0.16 -3.00
CA LEU A 36 -0.83 -0.93 -4.13
C LEU A 36 -2.33 -1.18 -4.03
N SER A 37 -2.96 -1.38 -5.19
CA SER A 37 -4.32 -1.91 -5.28
C SER A 37 -4.33 -3.44 -5.14
N GLY A 38 -5.51 -4.01 -4.92
CA GLY A 38 -5.70 -5.44 -4.66
C GLY A 38 -5.40 -6.33 -5.86
N ASP A 39 -5.28 -5.76 -7.05
CA ASP A 39 -4.79 -6.41 -8.28
C ASP A 39 -3.25 -6.39 -8.40
N GLY A 40 -2.54 -5.79 -7.44
CA GLY A 40 -1.08 -5.75 -7.40
C GLY A 40 -0.44 -4.61 -8.17
N LEU A 41 -1.21 -3.61 -8.62
CA LEU A 41 -0.67 -2.43 -9.28
C LEU A 41 -0.24 -1.37 -8.26
N PRO A 42 0.94 -0.75 -8.40
CA PRO A 42 1.36 0.34 -7.53
C PRO A 42 0.52 1.59 -7.79
N THR A 43 -0.06 2.14 -6.73
CA THR A 43 -0.81 3.41 -6.73
C THR A 43 -0.04 4.55 -6.06
N GLY A 44 1.00 4.23 -5.28
CA GLY A 44 1.97 5.19 -4.78
C GLY A 44 3.31 4.52 -4.49
N VAL A 45 4.40 5.26 -4.69
CA VAL A 45 5.78 4.80 -4.49
C VAL A 45 6.57 5.83 -3.66
N SER A 46 7.43 5.36 -2.78
CA SER A 46 8.40 6.22 -2.09
C SER A 46 9.51 6.68 -3.03
N LYS A 47 10.25 7.70 -2.59
CA LYS A 47 11.44 8.22 -3.27
C LYS A 47 12.48 7.13 -3.43
N ASP A 48 13.32 7.32 -4.45
CA ASP A 48 14.44 6.45 -4.80
C ASP A 48 14.05 4.99 -5.12
N LEU A 49 12.76 4.69 -5.26
CA LEU A 49 12.26 3.41 -5.77
C LEU A 49 12.05 3.54 -7.28
N SER A 50 12.73 2.69 -8.05
CA SER A 50 12.54 2.66 -9.49
C SER A 50 11.14 2.17 -9.84
N ARG A 51 10.65 2.52 -11.05
CA ARG A 51 9.34 2.05 -11.52
C ARG A 51 9.27 0.52 -11.54
N GLU A 52 10.32 -0.13 -12.02
CA GLU A 52 10.43 -1.58 -12.10
C GLU A 52 10.42 -2.23 -10.72
N ASP A 53 11.23 -1.73 -9.78
CA ASP A 53 11.27 -2.23 -8.41
C ASP A 53 9.93 -2.02 -7.69
N GLY A 54 9.25 -0.91 -7.96
CA GLY A 54 7.92 -0.62 -7.41
C GLY A 54 6.85 -1.58 -7.92
N GLU A 55 6.86 -1.89 -9.21
CA GLU A 55 5.98 -2.91 -9.82
C GLU A 55 6.28 -4.30 -9.23
N HIS A 56 7.56 -4.65 -9.09
CA HIS A 56 7.97 -5.93 -8.52
C HIS A 56 7.55 -6.07 -7.05
N LEU A 57 7.81 -5.06 -6.22
CA LEU A 57 7.44 -5.05 -4.81
C LEU A 57 5.92 -5.12 -4.63
N ALA A 58 5.15 -4.42 -5.46
CA ALA A 58 3.68 -4.49 -5.45
C ALA A 58 3.18 -5.89 -5.80
N ALA A 59 3.75 -6.53 -6.84
CA ALA A 59 3.38 -7.89 -7.22
C ALA A 59 3.67 -8.91 -6.11
N VAL A 60 4.83 -8.82 -5.48
CA VAL A 60 5.20 -9.69 -4.34
C VAL A 60 4.27 -9.47 -3.15
N ALA A 61 4.01 -8.22 -2.79
CA ALA A 61 3.15 -7.87 -1.65
C ALA A 61 1.70 -8.34 -1.85
N SER A 62 1.15 -8.21 -3.05
CA SER A 62 -0.22 -8.67 -3.36
C SER A 62 -0.35 -10.20 -3.25
N GLY A 63 0.70 -10.94 -3.64
CA GLY A 63 0.80 -12.38 -3.44
C GLY A 63 0.74 -12.75 -1.95
N PHE A 64 1.58 -12.13 -1.12
CA PHE A 64 1.58 -12.35 0.34
C PHE A 64 0.22 -12.05 0.97
N HIS A 65 -0.39 -10.91 0.62
CA HIS A 65 -1.69 -10.53 1.16
C HIS A 65 -2.78 -11.55 0.78
N SER A 66 -2.76 -12.04 -0.47
CA SER A 66 -3.72 -13.03 -0.96
C SER A 66 -3.58 -14.37 -0.25
N LEU A 67 -2.35 -14.86 -0.06
CA LEU A 67 -2.07 -16.08 0.69
C LEU A 67 -2.53 -15.95 2.15
N ALA A 68 -2.20 -14.83 2.81
CA ALA A 68 -2.62 -14.57 4.18
C ALA A 68 -4.15 -14.51 4.33
N LYS A 69 -4.87 -13.91 3.38
CA LYS A 69 -6.35 -13.95 3.34
C LYS A 69 -6.88 -15.36 3.17
N GLY A 70 -6.18 -16.21 2.43
CA GLY A 70 -6.49 -17.64 2.32
C GLY A 70 -6.50 -18.33 3.68
N VAL A 71 -5.46 -18.09 4.49
CA VAL A 71 -5.36 -18.62 5.87
C VAL A 71 -6.53 -18.13 6.73
N GLY A 72 -6.79 -16.82 6.76
CA GLY A 72 -7.87 -16.25 7.57
C GLY A 72 -9.25 -16.82 7.23
N ARG A 73 -9.53 -17.05 5.93
CA ARG A 73 -10.78 -17.68 5.50
C ARG A 73 -10.83 -19.17 5.79
N HIS A 74 -9.76 -19.90 5.52
CA HIS A 74 -9.75 -21.36 5.64
C HIS A 74 -9.84 -21.83 7.10
N PHE A 75 -9.20 -21.11 8.01
CA PHE A 75 -9.17 -21.43 9.44
C PHE A 75 -10.12 -20.56 10.27
N GLU A 76 -11.02 -19.80 9.63
CA GLU A 76 -11.98 -18.91 10.30
C GLU A 76 -11.34 -17.91 11.29
N ALA A 77 -10.09 -17.51 11.02
CA ALA A 77 -9.24 -16.71 11.91
C ALA A 77 -9.38 -15.19 11.69
N GLY A 78 -10.41 -14.76 10.95
CA GLY A 78 -10.70 -13.36 10.70
C GLY A 78 -9.83 -12.71 9.61
N SER A 79 -9.71 -11.38 9.67
CA SER A 79 -9.00 -10.58 8.65
C SER A 79 -7.50 -10.50 8.92
N VAL A 80 -6.72 -10.42 7.84
CA VAL A 80 -5.28 -10.21 7.91
C VAL A 80 -4.99 -8.82 8.48
N ARG A 81 -4.30 -8.77 9.61
CA ARG A 81 -3.82 -7.52 10.18
C ARG A 81 -2.53 -7.06 9.49
N GLN A 82 -1.56 -7.95 9.40
CA GLN A 82 -0.25 -7.68 8.82
C GLN A 82 0.44 -9.01 8.46
N THR A 83 1.23 -8.99 7.40
CA THR A 83 2.23 -10.02 7.08
C THR A 83 3.60 -9.43 7.33
N VAL A 84 4.48 -10.21 7.97
CA VAL A 84 5.89 -9.86 8.18
C VAL A 84 6.74 -10.99 7.63
N VAL A 85 7.70 -10.64 6.78
CA VAL A 85 8.70 -11.57 6.24
C VAL A 85 10.06 -11.09 6.71
N GLU A 86 10.76 -11.94 7.45
CA GLU A 86 12.13 -11.72 7.89
C GLU A 86 13.09 -12.34 6.86
N LEU A 87 14.03 -11.53 6.38
CA LEU A 87 15.13 -11.91 5.50
C LEU A 87 16.44 -11.62 6.22
N ASP A 88 17.53 -12.25 5.77
CA ASP A 88 18.85 -12.10 6.40
C ASP A 88 19.26 -10.63 6.63
N ASP A 89 18.94 -9.75 5.66
CA ASP A 89 19.34 -8.34 5.67
C ASP A 89 18.14 -7.36 5.62
N ALA A 90 16.90 -7.84 5.76
CA ALA A 90 15.72 -6.98 5.64
C ALA A 90 14.46 -7.55 6.30
N PHE A 91 13.50 -6.67 6.56
CA PHE A 91 12.11 -7.05 6.80
C PHE A 91 11.22 -6.52 5.69
N LEU A 92 10.27 -7.34 5.24
CA LEU A 92 9.13 -6.92 4.43
C LEU A 92 7.85 -6.95 5.27
N PHE A 93 7.19 -5.81 5.35
CA PHE A 93 5.89 -5.65 5.98
C PHE A 93 4.82 -5.43 4.92
N VAL A 94 3.70 -6.14 5.03
CA VAL A 94 2.52 -5.93 4.17
C VAL A 94 1.29 -5.81 5.05
N THR A 95 0.60 -4.68 4.98
CA THR A 95 -0.63 -4.42 5.74
C THR A 95 -1.75 -3.96 4.82
N ALA A 96 -3.00 -4.19 5.23
CA ALA A 96 -4.14 -3.58 4.55
C ALA A 96 -4.10 -2.05 4.71
N ALA A 97 -4.41 -1.33 3.64
CA ALA A 97 -4.37 0.13 3.56
C ALA A 97 -5.70 0.73 3.09
N GLY A 98 -6.82 0.15 3.51
CA GLY A 98 -8.17 0.49 3.05
C GLY A 98 -8.80 -0.60 2.19
N ASP A 99 -10.01 -0.36 1.69
CA ASP A 99 -10.78 -1.33 0.93
C ASP A 99 -10.10 -1.66 -0.40
N GLY A 100 -9.50 -2.84 -0.46
CA GLY A 100 -8.84 -3.33 -1.66
C GLY A 100 -7.47 -2.70 -1.93
N SER A 101 -6.81 -2.12 -0.93
CA SER A 101 -5.43 -1.62 -1.05
C SER A 101 -4.52 -2.17 0.04
N CYS A 102 -3.23 -2.23 -0.25
CA CYS A 102 -2.20 -2.65 0.69
C CYS A 102 -1.05 -1.63 0.73
N LEU A 103 -0.37 -1.57 1.87
CA LEU A 103 0.89 -0.87 2.05
C LEU A 103 1.99 -1.93 2.24
N ALA A 104 3.01 -1.87 1.41
CA ALA A 104 4.22 -2.67 1.49
C ALA A 104 5.40 -1.79 1.91
N VAL A 105 6.21 -2.25 2.87
CA VAL A 105 7.38 -1.53 3.38
C VAL A 105 8.54 -2.50 3.51
N LEU A 106 9.69 -2.13 2.94
CA LEU A 106 10.94 -2.86 3.08
C LEU A 106 11.87 -2.07 4.00
N SER A 107 12.39 -2.70 5.05
CA SER A 107 13.31 -2.07 6.01
C SER A 107 14.60 -2.88 6.18
N ASP A 108 15.61 -2.28 6.81
CA ASP A 108 16.83 -2.97 7.24
C ASP A 108 16.54 -4.04 8.31
N ALA A 109 17.41 -5.05 8.43
CA ALA A 109 17.30 -6.11 9.43
C ALA A 109 17.51 -5.64 10.89
N ASP A 110 18.18 -4.51 11.11
CA ASP A 110 18.40 -3.91 12.44
C ASP A 110 17.29 -2.91 12.82
N SER A 111 16.22 -2.82 12.02
CA SER A 111 15.10 -1.92 12.27
C SER A 111 14.36 -2.25 13.58
N ASP A 112 13.93 -1.20 14.29
CA ASP A 112 12.90 -1.35 15.31
C ASP A 112 11.56 -1.68 14.63
N VAL A 113 11.22 -2.98 14.63
CA VAL A 113 9.97 -3.52 14.07
C VAL A 113 8.73 -2.85 14.67
N GLY A 114 8.77 -2.50 15.96
CA GLY A 114 7.68 -1.82 16.64
C GLY A 114 7.48 -0.40 16.11
N GLN A 115 8.57 0.35 15.91
CA GLN A 115 8.54 1.69 15.32
C GLN A 115 8.03 1.66 13.87
N VAL A 116 8.53 0.73 13.05
CA VAL A 116 8.09 0.57 11.66
C VAL A 116 6.59 0.29 11.60
N ALA A 117 6.11 -0.69 12.38
CA ALA A 117 4.69 -1.03 12.42
C ALA A 117 3.80 0.12 12.94
N TYR A 118 4.29 0.89 13.91
CA TYR A 118 3.59 2.07 14.42
C TYR A 118 3.40 3.14 13.34
N GLU A 119 4.48 3.51 12.65
CA GLU A 119 4.43 4.53 11.59
C GLU A 119 3.63 4.05 10.37
N MET A 120 3.71 2.77 10.02
CA MET A 120 2.84 2.15 9.02
C MET A 120 1.36 2.28 9.39
N THR A 121 1.01 2.04 10.66
CA THR A 121 -0.37 2.18 11.15
C THR A 121 -0.88 3.62 11.02
N LEU A 122 -0.03 4.61 11.33
CA LEU A 122 -0.36 6.02 11.14
C LEU A 122 -0.52 6.38 9.66
N LEU A 123 0.36 5.87 8.80
CA LEU A 123 0.27 6.09 7.36
C LEU A 123 -1.02 5.49 6.78
N VAL A 124 -1.37 4.25 7.12
CA VAL A 124 -2.60 3.58 6.65
C VAL A 124 -3.84 4.40 7.00
N LYS A 125 -3.91 4.97 8.21
CA LYS A 125 -5.01 5.86 8.59
C LYS A 125 -5.10 7.09 7.70
N ARG A 126 -3.96 7.68 7.33
CA ARG A 126 -3.91 8.82 6.41
C ARG A 126 -4.29 8.40 4.99
N VAL A 127 -3.74 7.30 4.48
CA VAL A 127 -4.05 6.77 3.13
C VAL A 127 -5.53 6.43 3.00
N GLY A 128 -6.15 5.85 4.03
CA GLY A 128 -7.59 5.54 4.04
C GLY A 128 -8.50 6.75 3.84
N VAL A 129 -8.10 7.94 4.29
CA VAL A 129 -8.84 9.18 4.04
C VAL A 129 -8.81 9.56 2.56
N HIS A 130 -7.69 9.34 1.88
CA HIS A 130 -7.51 9.69 0.46
C HIS A 130 -8.17 8.66 -0.46
N LEU A 131 -8.09 7.36 -0.12
CA LEU A 131 -8.70 6.28 -0.87
C LEU A 131 -10.22 6.14 -0.65
N GLY A 132 -10.73 6.58 0.51
CA GLY A 132 -12.16 6.55 0.85
C GLY A 132 -13.03 7.52 0.04
N THR A 133 -12.44 8.33 -0.84
CA THR A 133 -13.12 9.44 -1.53
C THR A 133 -13.82 9.07 -2.85
N ALA A 134 -13.96 7.80 -3.21
CA ALA A 134 -14.70 7.42 -4.43
C ALA A 134 -15.55 6.14 -4.28
N PRO A 135 -16.76 6.22 -3.71
CA PRO A 135 -17.83 5.35 -4.15
C PRO A 135 -18.10 5.66 -5.63
N ARG A 136 -17.86 4.72 -6.53
CA ARG A 136 -18.49 4.77 -7.85
C ARG A 136 -19.98 4.66 -7.61
N THR A 137 -20.69 5.79 -7.66
CA THR A 137 -22.15 5.78 -7.74
C THR A 137 -22.48 5.09 -9.06
N ASP A 138 -22.91 3.84 -9.00
CA ASP A 138 -23.50 3.17 -10.14
C ASP A 138 -24.63 4.08 -10.66
N LEU A 139 -24.55 4.44 -11.94
CA LEU A 139 -25.60 5.18 -12.62
C LEU A 139 -26.92 4.43 -12.40
N PRO A 140 -28.01 5.10 -11.97
CA PRO A 140 -29.31 4.45 -11.94
C PRO A 140 -29.69 4.06 -13.36
N ALA A 141 -29.78 2.75 -13.60
CA ALA A 141 -30.37 2.19 -14.80
C ALA A 141 -31.88 2.48 -14.78
N GLY A 142 -32.32 3.31 -15.73
CA GLY A 142 -33.60 3.19 -16.42
C GLY A 142 -34.87 3.53 -15.64
N GLY A 143 -35.53 4.61 -16.09
CA GLY A 143 -36.97 4.81 -16.03
C GLY A 143 -37.44 5.32 -17.38
#